data_AF-A0A7H8L4U6-F1
#
_entry.id   AF-A0A7H8L4U6-F1
#
_cell.length_a   1.000
_cell.length_b   1.000
_cell.length_c   1.000
_cell.angle_alpha   90.00
_cell.angle_beta   90.00
_cell.angle_gamma   90.00
#
_symmetry.space_group_name_H-M   'P 1'
#
loop_
_entity.id
_entity.type
_entity.pdbx_description
1 polymer ?
#
loop_
_entity_poly.entity_id
_entity_poly.type
_entity_poly.pdbx_seq_one_letter_code
_entity_poly.pdbx_strand_id
1 'polypeptide(L)'
;MSRQGGPGVPARWDEGGRAFHAGTVEDVRFVVAPMPAAAKDGFDYGAAPWDRFHHSYGPGTDVPAALEQVRTGDERSVHMAFHRLWSSLLHSDTGCAAGALAVPFLIRIALMRSDHRAEILAGLAGLARRQHFGDGSRTGLLRAARADDQLVFEASGYLGTWSVQAARQALAADAGLLLPLLGDPDPEVRQNAAHALAAAAGPCETLVRSLHVRLRAEDDPAVRACLVLAIGQLAWEERHAATIEQMRAWWQDPFRPIEVRVCAALSWLCLTDGPVPGDLRALLDISATGDLAALLGPTPWMIRVDDEGNGLRKCLDQMYNPEKHPHFTSSLG
;
A
#
# COMPACT_ATOMS: atom_id res chain seq x y z
N MET A 1 14.61 -19.63 -14.67
CA MET A 1 13.36 -19.32 -15.39
C MET A 1 12.73 -20.62 -15.89
N SER A 2 12.15 -21.42 -14.99
CA SER A 2 11.26 -22.50 -15.42
C SER A 2 9.92 -21.85 -15.69
N ARG A 3 9.64 -21.60 -16.97
CA ARG A 3 8.33 -21.15 -17.43
C ARG A 3 7.31 -22.20 -16.99
N GLN A 4 6.15 -21.70 -16.56
CA GLN A 4 4.98 -22.51 -16.22
C GLN A 4 4.75 -23.62 -17.27
N GLY A 5 4.66 -24.87 -16.81
CA GLY A 5 4.56 -26.05 -17.67
C GLY A 5 4.87 -27.34 -16.93
N GLY A 6 4.30 -27.52 -15.72
CA GLY A 6 4.35 -28.79 -15.00
C GLY A 6 3.18 -29.70 -15.38
N PRO A 7 3.30 -31.04 -15.26
CA PRO A 7 2.21 -31.97 -15.58
C PRO A 7 0.98 -31.66 -14.71
N GLY A 8 -0.16 -31.39 -15.34
CA GLY A 8 -1.41 -31.03 -14.66
C GLY A 8 -1.66 -29.53 -14.48
N VAL A 9 -0.71 -28.67 -14.85
CA VAL A 9 -0.91 -27.22 -14.94
C VAL A 9 -1.27 -26.91 -16.40
N PRO A 10 -2.50 -26.46 -16.71
CA PRO A 10 -2.82 -26.07 -18.08
C PRO A 10 -1.88 -24.94 -18.49
N ALA A 11 -1.24 -25.06 -19.64
CA ALA A 11 -0.54 -23.95 -20.29
C ALA A 11 -1.59 -22.91 -20.71
N ARG A 12 -2.05 -22.07 -19.77
CA ARG A 12 -3.15 -21.11 -19.98
C ARG A 12 -2.81 -19.94 -20.91
N TRP A 13 -1.63 -19.95 -21.52
CA TRP A 13 -1.05 -18.77 -22.15
C TRP A 13 -0.98 -18.82 -23.68
N ASP A 14 -1.39 -19.92 -24.31
CA ASP A 14 -1.21 -20.12 -25.76
C ASP A 14 -2.49 -19.97 -26.61
N GLU A 15 -3.67 -19.69 -26.03
CA GLU A 15 -4.88 -19.41 -26.83
C GLU A 15 -5.67 -18.21 -26.28
N GLY A 16 -5.68 -17.08 -27.01
CA GLY A 16 -6.71 -16.03 -26.88
C GLY A 16 -6.31 -14.70 -26.21
N GLY A 17 -5.18 -14.62 -25.51
CA GLY A 17 -4.66 -13.36 -24.97
C GLY A 17 -5.40 -12.80 -23.74
N ARG A 18 -4.79 -11.76 -23.14
CA ARG A 18 -5.01 -11.27 -21.75
C ARG A 18 -6.39 -10.67 -21.44
N ALA A 19 -7.16 -10.24 -22.43
CA ALA A 19 -8.53 -9.74 -22.25
C ALA A 19 -9.56 -10.87 -22.04
N PHE A 20 -9.18 -12.12 -22.34
CA PHE A 20 -10.09 -13.25 -22.42
C PHE A 20 -10.54 -13.79 -21.05
N HIS A 21 -9.75 -13.56 -20.00
CA HIS A 21 -10.04 -14.05 -18.65
C HIS A 21 -10.64 -12.99 -17.72
N ALA A 22 -10.72 -11.71 -18.14
CA ALA A 22 -11.31 -10.66 -17.32
C ALA A 22 -12.78 -10.99 -17.01
N GLY A 23 -13.18 -10.89 -15.75
CA GLY A 23 -14.54 -11.26 -15.32
C GLY A 23 -14.83 -12.77 -15.34
N THR A 24 -13.81 -13.61 -15.48
CA THR A 24 -13.94 -15.08 -15.34
C THR A 24 -13.44 -15.55 -13.98
N VAL A 25 -13.55 -16.85 -13.73
CA VAL A 25 -13.02 -17.49 -12.51
C VAL A 25 -11.49 -17.42 -12.35
N GLU A 26 -10.77 -16.95 -13.37
CA GLU A 26 -9.31 -16.74 -13.35
C GLU A 26 -8.91 -15.28 -13.12
N ASP A 27 -9.88 -14.39 -13.00
CA ASP A 27 -9.68 -13.00 -12.62
C ASP A 27 -9.84 -12.86 -11.11
N VAL A 28 -8.72 -12.65 -10.40
CA VAL A 28 -8.71 -12.51 -8.94
C VAL A 28 -9.65 -11.40 -8.45
N ARG A 29 -9.83 -10.34 -9.23
CA ARG A 29 -10.76 -9.23 -8.90
C ARG A 29 -12.20 -9.72 -8.90
N PHE A 30 -12.54 -10.57 -9.87
CA PHE A 30 -13.86 -11.18 -10.00
C PHE A 30 -14.14 -12.23 -8.91
N VAL A 31 -13.10 -12.89 -8.39
CA VAL A 31 -13.22 -13.88 -7.31
C VAL A 31 -13.30 -13.22 -5.93
N VAL A 32 -12.48 -12.20 -5.67
CA VAL A 32 -12.44 -11.51 -4.37
C VAL A 32 -13.69 -10.67 -4.12
N ALA A 33 -14.14 -9.92 -5.13
CA ALA A 33 -15.25 -8.96 -4.97
C ALA A 33 -16.57 -9.56 -4.43
N PRO A 34 -17.05 -10.73 -4.91
CA PRO A 34 -18.31 -11.31 -4.44
C PRO A 34 -18.16 -12.19 -3.17
N MET A 35 -16.99 -12.24 -2.52
CA MET A 35 -16.78 -13.10 -1.35
C MET A 35 -17.79 -12.76 -0.24
N PRO A 36 -18.64 -13.72 0.20
CA PRO A 36 -19.71 -13.44 1.15
C PRO A 36 -19.17 -12.92 2.48
N ALA A 37 -19.84 -11.92 3.07
CA ALA A 37 -19.48 -11.41 4.40
C ALA A 37 -19.39 -12.53 5.44
N ALA A 38 -20.35 -13.46 5.45
CA ALA A 38 -20.34 -14.61 6.37
C ALA A 38 -19.10 -15.51 6.21
N ALA A 39 -18.60 -15.71 4.97
CA ALA A 39 -17.39 -16.48 4.75
C ALA A 39 -16.16 -15.75 5.30
N LYS A 40 -16.06 -14.44 5.04
CA LYS A 40 -14.98 -13.62 5.56
C LYS A 40 -15.00 -13.57 7.10
N ASP A 41 -16.15 -13.23 7.68
CA ASP A 41 -16.37 -13.05 9.12
C ASP A 41 -16.22 -14.35 9.91
N GLY A 42 -16.61 -15.48 9.31
CA GLY A 42 -16.46 -16.82 9.87
C GLY A 42 -15.10 -17.47 9.62
N PHE A 43 -14.17 -16.81 8.92
CA PHE A 43 -12.91 -17.39 8.46
C PHE A 43 -13.08 -18.69 7.66
N ASP A 44 -14.12 -18.77 6.83
CA ASP A 44 -14.31 -19.86 5.87
C ASP A 44 -13.32 -19.69 4.70
N TYR A 45 -12.08 -20.13 4.93
CA TYR A 45 -11.04 -20.12 3.91
C TYR A 45 -11.42 -21.00 2.71
N GLY A 46 -12.29 -22.01 2.88
CA GLY A 46 -12.74 -22.91 1.81
C GLY A 46 -13.59 -22.23 0.74
N ALA A 47 -14.13 -21.04 1.03
CA ALA A 47 -14.88 -20.24 0.06
C ALA A 47 -14.01 -19.64 -1.06
N ALA A 48 -12.68 -19.62 -0.90
CA ALA A 48 -11.74 -19.08 -1.88
C ALA A 48 -11.02 -20.20 -2.68
N PRO A 49 -10.84 -20.04 -4.01
CA PRO A 49 -10.19 -21.04 -4.86
C PRO A 49 -8.66 -20.90 -4.86
N TRP A 50 -8.04 -21.22 -3.72
CA TRP A 50 -6.59 -21.04 -3.49
C TRP A 50 -5.68 -21.79 -4.48
N ASP A 51 -6.13 -22.93 -4.98
CA ASP A 51 -5.42 -23.75 -5.96
C ASP A 51 -5.23 -23.05 -7.32
N ARG A 52 -6.10 -22.08 -7.64
CA ARG A 52 -6.05 -21.34 -8.91
C ARG A 52 -5.06 -20.17 -8.89
N PHE A 53 -4.75 -19.66 -7.71
CA PHE A 53 -3.95 -18.44 -7.55
C PHE A 53 -2.64 -18.76 -6.84
N HIS A 54 -1.57 -18.73 -7.61
CA HIS A 54 -0.23 -19.06 -7.15
C HIS A 54 0.45 -17.86 -6.48
N HIS A 55 1.40 -18.15 -5.60
CA HIS A 55 2.44 -17.23 -5.17
C HIS A 55 3.81 -17.71 -5.66
N SER A 56 4.90 -17.06 -5.24
CA SER A 56 6.27 -17.34 -5.72
C SER A 56 6.77 -18.77 -5.51
N TYR A 57 6.14 -19.54 -4.61
CA TYR A 57 6.60 -20.89 -4.25
C TYR A 57 5.63 -22.00 -4.68
N GLY A 58 4.49 -21.68 -5.31
CA GLY A 58 3.53 -22.69 -5.73
C GLY A 58 2.07 -22.22 -5.68
N PRO A 59 1.10 -23.16 -5.76
CA PRO A 59 -0.31 -22.88 -5.53
C PRO A 59 -0.53 -22.32 -4.13
N GLY A 60 -1.47 -21.39 -3.95
CA GLY A 60 -1.77 -20.76 -2.65
C GLY A 60 -2.49 -21.64 -1.63
N THR A 61 -2.46 -22.97 -1.79
CA THR A 61 -3.20 -23.92 -0.94
C THR A 61 -2.63 -24.03 0.48
N ASP A 62 -1.42 -23.52 0.72
CA ASP A 62 -0.79 -23.40 2.03
C ASP A 62 -1.23 -22.12 2.79
N VAL A 63 -1.71 -21.09 2.09
CA VAL A 63 -2.11 -19.80 2.65
C VAL A 63 -3.20 -19.92 3.73
N PRO A 64 -4.27 -20.72 3.57
CA PRO A 64 -5.27 -20.91 4.63
C PRO A 64 -4.68 -21.39 5.95
N ALA A 65 -3.78 -22.36 5.92
CA ALA A 65 -3.13 -22.88 7.12
C ALA A 65 -2.22 -21.83 7.76
N ALA A 66 -1.53 -21.02 6.96
CA ALA A 66 -0.74 -19.91 7.46
C ALA A 66 -1.62 -18.79 8.09
N LEU A 67 -2.74 -18.43 7.46
CA LEU A 67 -3.71 -17.48 8.02
C LEU A 67 -4.28 -17.96 9.35
N GLU A 68 -4.63 -19.25 9.44
CA GLU A 68 -5.14 -19.85 10.68
C GLU A 68 -4.09 -19.85 11.79
N GLN A 69 -2.83 -20.14 11.47
CA GLN A 69 -1.72 -20.06 12.42
C GLN A 69 -1.49 -18.62 12.91
N VAL A 70 -1.53 -17.64 12.01
CA VAL A 70 -1.44 -16.22 12.40
C VAL A 70 -2.65 -15.80 13.23
N ARG A 71 -3.84 -16.35 12.97
CA ARG A 71 -5.06 -16.03 13.70
C ARG A 71 -5.09 -16.62 15.12
N THR A 72 -4.65 -17.87 15.28
CA THR A 72 -4.89 -18.67 16.51
C THR A 72 -3.64 -19.13 17.24
N GLY A 73 -2.46 -19.03 16.62
CA GLY A 73 -1.21 -19.52 17.19
C GLY A 73 -0.74 -18.72 18.42
N ASP A 74 0.10 -19.35 19.22
CA ASP A 74 0.85 -18.68 20.29
C ASP A 74 1.95 -17.77 19.73
N GLU A 75 2.54 -16.93 20.58
CA GLU A 75 3.53 -15.90 20.21
C GLU A 75 4.68 -16.46 19.34
N ARG A 76 5.24 -17.63 19.72
CA ARG A 76 6.36 -18.24 19.00
C ARG A 76 5.94 -18.81 17.65
N SER A 77 4.79 -19.46 17.59
CA SER A 77 4.25 -20.05 16.36
C SER A 77 3.82 -18.97 15.36
N VAL A 78 3.29 -17.86 15.87
CA VAL A 78 2.81 -16.73 15.07
C VAL A 78 3.95 -15.99 14.40
N HIS A 79 5.05 -15.72 15.09
CA HIS A 79 6.21 -15.07 14.47
C HIS A 79 6.73 -15.83 13.24
N MET A 80 6.89 -17.16 13.35
CA MET A 80 7.29 -17.99 12.19
C MET A 80 6.20 -18.05 11.11
N ALA A 81 4.93 -18.10 11.51
CA ALA A 81 3.81 -18.11 10.56
C ALA A 81 3.71 -16.79 9.79
N PHE A 82 3.96 -15.64 10.44
CA PHE A 82 4.04 -14.33 9.81
C PHE A 82 5.13 -14.25 8.76
N HIS A 83 6.35 -14.65 9.12
CA HIS A 83 7.45 -14.65 8.16
C HIS A 83 7.13 -15.51 6.94
N ARG A 84 6.56 -16.72 7.15
CA ARG A 84 6.14 -17.59 6.03
C ARG A 84 5.04 -16.96 5.19
N LEU A 85 4.00 -16.44 5.84
CA LEU A 85 2.86 -15.81 5.18
C LEU A 85 3.34 -14.64 4.33
N TRP A 86 4.10 -13.71 4.89
CA TRP A 86 4.59 -12.55 4.14
C TRP A 86 5.58 -12.91 3.05
N SER A 87 6.47 -13.89 3.27
CA SER A 87 7.35 -14.37 2.20
C SER A 87 6.56 -14.91 1.00
N SER A 88 5.41 -15.57 1.26
CA SER A 88 4.52 -16.06 0.20
C SER A 88 3.70 -14.93 -0.43
N LEU A 89 3.11 -14.04 0.38
CA LEU A 89 2.16 -13.04 -0.11
C LEU A 89 2.83 -11.78 -0.70
N LEU A 90 4.04 -11.47 -0.27
CA LEU A 90 4.81 -10.26 -0.59
C LEU A 90 6.26 -10.65 -0.93
N HIS A 91 6.48 -11.23 -2.10
CA HIS A 91 7.83 -11.64 -2.51
C HIS A 91 8.61 -10.46 -3.08
N SER A 92 9.75 -10.12 -2.46
CA SER A 92 10.45 -8.85 -2.68
C SER A 92 9.47 -7.68 -2.61
N ASP A 93 8.58 -7.79 -1.62
CA ASP A 93 7.43 -6.97 -1.30
C ASP A 93 6.36 -6.82 -2.41
N THR A 94 6.51 -7.46 -3.56
CA THR A 94 5.45 -7.44 -4.60
C THR A 94 4.31 -8.38 -4.21
N GLY A 95 3.11 -7.82 -4.10
CA GLY A 95 1.90 -8.58 -3.79
C GLY A 95 1.51 -9.57 -4.89
N CYS A 96 0.90 -10.68 -4.48
CA CYS A 96 0.43 -11.73 -5.38
C CYS A 96 -1.11 -11.92 -5.36
N ALA A 97 -1.65 -12.67 -6.31
CA ALA A 97 -3.07 -12.97 -6.39
C ALA A 97 -3.58 -13.75 -5.16
N ALA A 98 -2.77 -14.67 -4.64
CA ALA A 98 -3.06 -15.34 -3.36
C ALA A 98 -3.11 -14.33 -2.19
N GLY A 99 -2.27 -13.29 -2.24
CA GLY A 99 -2.29 -12.20 -1.26
C GLY A 99 -3.57 -11.38 -1.35
N ALA A 100 -4.02 -11.05 -2.57
CA ALA A 100 -5.30 -10.36 -2.77
C ALA A 100 -6.50 -11.16 -2.24
N LEU A 101 -6.50 -12.50 -2.39
CA LEU A 101 -7.51 -13.38 -1.79
C LEU A 101 -7.47 -13.38 -0.26
N ALA A 102 -6.30 -13.20 0.34
CA ALA A 102 -6.11 -13.18 1.78
C ALA A 102 -6.54 -11.87 2.45
N VAL A 103 -6.59 -10.74 1.71
CA VAL A 103 -6.89 -9.40 2.24
C VAL A 103 -8.14 -9.38 3.13
N PRO A 104 -9.31 -9.92 2.72
CA PRO A 104 -10.51 -9.81 3.56
C PRO A 104 -10.37 -10.56 4.89
N PHE A 105 -9.65 -11.67 4.93
CA PHE A 105 -9.36 -12.39 6.17
C PHE A 105 -8.33 -11.65 7.02
N LEU A 106 -7.27 -11.13 6.41
CA LEU A 106 -6.22 -10.36 7.09
C LEU A 106 -6.77 -9.11 7.78
N ILE A 107 -7.74 -8.41 7.17
CA ILE A 107 -8.46 -7.30 7.82
C ILE A 107 -9.06 -7.74 9.15
N ARG A 108 -9.73 -8.90 9.17
CA ARG A 108 -10.37 -9.43 10.39
C ARG A 108 -9.37 -9.94 11.40
N ILE A 109 -8.27 -10.55 10.96
CA ILE A 109 -7.17 -10.95 11.83
C ILE A 109 -6.56 -9.72 12.50
N ALA A 110 -6.38 -8.60 11.80
CA ALA A 110 -5.86 -7.36 12.38
C ALA A 110 -6.73 -6.82 13.53
N LEU A 111 -8.06 -7.01 13.45
CA LEU A 111 -8.97 -6.62 14.53
C LEU A 111 -8.80 -7.51 15.78
N MET A 112 -8.51 -8.80 15.58
CA MET A 112 -8.37 -9.78 16.66
C MET A 112 -6.98 -9.80 17.30
N ARG A 113 -5.93 -9.57 16.52
CA ARG A 113 -4.52 -9.70 16.93
C ARG A 113 -3.93 -8.33 17.26
N SER A 114 -4.21 -7.80 18.45
CA SER A 114 -3.65 -6.51 18.89
C SER A 114 -2.13 -6.50 18.96
N ASP A 115 -1.52 -7.65 19.23
CA ASP A 115 -0.08 -7.88 19.34
C ASP A 115 0.66 -7.79 18.00
N HIS A 116 -0.02 -8.01 16.87
CA HIS A 116 0.57 -7.94 15.53
C HIS A 116 -0.20 -7.02 14.56
N ARG A 117 -1.08 -6.18 15.10
CA ARG A 117 -2.00 -5.37 14.29
C ARG A 117 -1.28 -4.45 13.33
N ALA A 118 -0.24 -3.75 13.80
CA ALA A 118 0.55 -2.84 12.99
C ALA A 118 1.20 -3.56 11.79
N GLU A 119 1.83 -4.71 12.05
CA GLU A 119 2.46 -5.56 11.03
C GLU A 119 1.45 -6.07 9.99
N ILE A 120 0.26 -6.51 10.42
CA ILE A 120 -0.79 -6.94 9.49
C ILE A 120 -1.27 -5.78 8.61
N LEU A 121 -1.48 -4.60 9.19
CA LEU A 121 -1.90 -3.41 8.44
C LEU A 121 -0.83 -2.96 7.43
N ALA A 122 0.45 -3.05 7.80
CA ALA A 122 1.56 -2.80 6.88
C ALA A 122 1.54 -3.78 5.69
N GLY A 123 1.35 -5.08 5.96
CA GLY A 123 1.21 -6.10 4.93
C GLY A 123 0.02 -5.88 3.99
N LEU A 124 -1.15 -5.53 4.56
CA LEU A 124 -2.35 -5.17 3.80
C LEU A 124 -2.11 -4.02 2.82
N ALA A 125 -1.43 -2.95 3.28
CA ALA A 125 -1.09 -1.84 2.41
C ALA A 125 -0.07 -2.25 1.33
N GLY A 126 0.91 -3.09 1.66
CA GLY A 126 1.86 -3.66 0.69
C GLY A 126 1.18 -4.46 -0.42
N LEU A 127 0.15 -5.24 -0.08
CA LEU A 127 -0.63 -6.02 -1.06
C LEU A 127 -1.46 -5.14 -2.00
N ALA A 128 -1.89 -3.98 -1.52
CA ALA A 128 -2.74 -3.04 -2.25
C ALA A 128 -1.96 -1.96 -3.02
N ARG A 129 -0.64 -2.09 -3.13
CA ARG A 129 0.22 -1.12 -3.82
C ARG A 129 1.14 -1.81 -4.81
N ARG A 130 1.37 -1.14 -5.93
CA ARG A 130 2.49 -1.46 -6.83
C ARG A 130 3.77 -0.98 -6.15
N GLN A 131 4.71 -1.89 -5.97
CA GLN A 131 5.99 -1.58 -5.32
C GLN A 131 6.87 -0.80 -6.30
N HIS A 132 7.10 0.47 -5.99
CA HIS A 132 8.13 1.30 -6.62
C HIS A 132 9.23 1.56 -5.59
N PHE A 133 9.93 0.50 -5.17
CA PHE A 133 11.03 0.65 -4.22
C PHE A 133 12.02 1.69 -4.71
N GLY A 134 12.41 2.59 -3.81
CA GLY A 134 13.33 3.65 -4.14
C GLY A 134 12.72 4.83 -4.90
N ASP A 135 11.42 4.84 -5.21
CA ASP A 135 10.78 5.93 -5.95
C ASP A 135 10.08 6.95 -5.03
N GLY A 136 10.87 7.87 -4.52
CA GLY A 136 10.44 9.10 -3.86
C GLY A 136 10.19 10.28 -4.82
N SER A 137 10.10 10.03 -6.14
CA SER A 137 9.85 11.10 -7.12
C SER A 137 8.44 11.68 -6.98
N ARG A 138 8.19 12.83 -7.62
CA ARG A 138 6.85 13.46 -7.66
C ARG A 138 5.77 12.53 -8.19
N THR A 139 6.12 11.62 -9.11
CA THR A 139 5.19 10.67 -9.71
C THR A 139 5.10 9.34 -8.98
N GLY A 140 6.03 9.08 -8.05
CA GLY A 140 6.21 7.79 -7.37
C GLY A 140 5.72 7.78 -5.94
N LEU A 141 6.10 8.78 -5.13
CA LEU A 141 5.93 8.76 -3.67
C LEU A 141 4.49 8.45 -3.23
N LEU A 142 3.51 9.13 -3.83
CA LEU A 142 2.09 8.98 -3.49
C LEU A 142 1.36 7.98 -4.39
N ARG A 143 2.02 7.36 -5.36
CA ARG A 143 1.39 6.45 -6.31
C ARG A 143 1.15 5.08 -5.66
N ALA A 144 -0.10 4.65 -5.61
CA ALA A 144 -0.46 3.31 -5.18
C ALA A 144 -0.61 2.33 -6.36
N ALA A 145 -1.32 2.73 -7.42
CA ALA A 145 -1.45 1.99 -8.69
C ALA A 145 -2.00 2.92 -9.79
N ARG A 146 -1.78 2.63 -11.07
CA ARG A 146 -2.56 3.23 -12.18
C ARG A 146 -3.26 2.17 -13.03
N ALA A 147 -4.42 2.56 -13.59
CA ALA A 147 -5.14 1.74 -14.56
C ALA A 147 -4.37 1.55 -15.89
N ASP A 148 -3.44 2.47 -16.21
CA ASP A 148 -2.57 2.45 -17.39
C ASP A 148 -1.15 1.93 -17.08
N ASP A 149 -0.94 1.35 -15.89
CA ASP A 149 0.34 0.72 -15.56
C ASP A 149 0.71 -0.32 -16.61
N GLN A 150 1.95 -0.25 -17.10
CA GLN A 150 2.51 -1.31 -17.94
C GLN A 150 2.26 -2.68 -17.31
N LEU A 151 1.98 -3.68 -18.14
CA LEU A 151 1.68 -5.04 -17.68
C LEU A 151 2.89 -5.61 -16.93
N VAL A 152 2.81 -5.58 -15.59
CA VAL A 152 3.80 -6.19 -14.70
C VAL A 152 3.28 -7.55 -14.26
N PHE A 153 4.11 -8.56 -14.47
CA PHE A 153 3.87 -9.88 -13.91
C PHE A 153 4.47 -9.96 -12.52
N GLU A 154 3.71 -10.53 -11.59
CA GLU A 154 4.24 -10.92 -10.29
C GLU A 154 5.09 -12.20 -10.41
N ALA A 155 5.80 -12.56 -9.35
CA ALA A 155 6.74 -13.69 -9.34
C ALA A 155 6.08 -15.05 -9.67
N SER A 156 4.78 -15.20 -9.41
CA SER A 156 4.01 -16.37 -9.83
C SER A 156 3.81 -16.47 -11.34
N GLY A 157 4.03 -15.38 -12.09
CA GLY A 157 3.70 -15.23 -13.50
C GLY A 157 2.26 -14.75 -13.75
N TYR A 158 1.50 -14.43 -12.70
CA TYR A 158 0.18 -13.81 -12.81
C TYR A 158 0.29 -12.29 -13.05
N LEU A 159 -0.81 -11.66 -13.47
CA LEU A 159 -0.84 -10.22 -13.74
C LEU A 159 -0.91 -9.42 -12.43
N GLY A 160 0.22 -8.89 -11.99
CA GLY A 160 0.33 -8.21 -10.70
C GLY A 160 -0.56 -6.98 -10.56
N THR A 161 -0.88 -6.30 -11.66
CA THR A 161 -1.83 -5.17 -11.63
C THR A 161 -3.25 -5.61 -11.25
N TRP A 162 -3.67 -6.83 -11.61
CA TRP A 162 -4.97 -7.37 -11.19
C TRP A 162 -4.95 -7.76 -9.71
N SER A 163 -3.85 -8.34 -9.24
CA SER A 163 -3.64 -8.66 -7.82
C SER A 163 -3.73 -7.40 -6.96
N VAL A 164 -3.00 -6.34 -7.32
CA VAL A 164 -3.07 -5.04 -6.64
C VAL A 164 -4.48 -4.47 -6.70
N GLN A 165 -5.14 -4.47 -7.87
CA GLN A 165 -6.50 -3.95 -8.00
C GLN A 165 -7.49 -4.71 -7.10
N ALA A 166 -7.41 -6.04 -7.03
CA ALA A 166 -8.28 -6.86 -6.19
C ALA A 166 -8.05 -6.56 -4.69
N ALA A 167 -6.79 -6.45 -4.26
CA ALA A 167 -6.45 -6.06 -2.89
C ALA A 167 -6.99 -4.67 -2.51
N ARG A 168 -6.84 -3.69 -3.40
CA ARG A 168 -7.38 -2.32 -3.21
C ARG A 168 -8.90 -2.30 -3.10
N GLN A 169 -9.58 -3.10 -3.92
CA GLN A 169 -11.04 -3.23 -3.89
C GLN A 169 -11.52 -3.92 -2.61
N ALA A 170 -10.81 -4.95 -2.15
CA ALA A 170 -11.11 -5.62 -0.88
C ALA A 170 -10.92 -4.69 0.32
N LEU A 171 -9.84 -3.89 0.35
CA LEU A 171 -9.65 -2.85 1.37
C LEU A 171 -10.77 -1.83 1.34
N ALA A 172 -11.21 -1.39 0.16
CA ALA A 172 -12.31 -0.44 0.02
C ALA A 172 -13.64 -1.01 0.54
N ALA A 173 -13.95 -2.27 0.20
CA ALA A 173 -15.17 -2.94 0.61
C ALA A 173 -15.28 -3.09 2.14
N ASP A 174 -14.16 -3.32 2.82
CA ASP A 174 -14.10 -3.51 4.26
C ASP A 174 -13.47 -2.29 4.99
N ALA A 175 -13.36 -1.12 4.33
CA ALA A 175 -12.71 0.08 4.88
C ALA A 175 -13.34 0.55 6.20
N GLY A 176 -14.65 0.35 6.35
CA GLY A 176 -15.39 0.66 7.58
C GLY A 176 -14.86 -0.05 8.82
N LEU A 177 -14.25 -1.24 8.65
CA LEU A 177 -13.63 -2.00 9.73
C LEU A 177 -12.27 -1.41 10.15
N LEU A 178 -11.57 -0.74 9.24
CA LEU A 178 -10.25 -0.15 9.47
C LEU A 178 -10.33 1.28 10.01
N LEU A 179 -11.42 2.02 9.73
CA LEU A 179 -11.60 3.40 10.20
C LEU A 179 -11.43 3.57 11.72
N PRO A 180 -11.98 2.70 12.59
CA PRO A 180 -11.75 2.80 14.04
C PRO A 180 -10.28 2.68 14.45
N LEU A 181 -9.43 2.03 13.66
CA LEU A 181 -8.01 1.84 13.97
C LEU A 181 -7.19 3.13 13.82
N LEU A 182 -7.73 4.16 13.17
CA LEU A 182 -7.17 5.52 13.26
C LEU A 182 -7.22 6.06 14.70
N GLY A 183 -8.06 5.48 15.56
CA GLY A 183 -8.20 5.78 16.98
C GLY A 183 -7.34 4.93 17.93
N ASP A 184 -6.56 3.98 17.41
CA ASP A 184 -5.85 2.99 18.24
C ASP A 184 -4.83 3.67 19.19
N PRO A 185 -4.67 3.19 20.44
CA PRO A 185 -3.67 3.73 21.36
C PRO A 185 -2.24 3.64 20.82
N ASP A 186 -1.93 2.61 20.03
CA ASP A 186 -0.60 2.42 19.45
C ASP A 186 -0.39 3.33 18.22
N PRO A 187 0.59 4.26 18.25
CA PRO A 187 0.89 5.12 17.09
C PRO A 187 1.28 4.34 15.83
N GLU A 188 1.92 3.17 15.96
CA GLU A 188 2.30 2.36 14.80
C GLU A 188 1.07 1.77 14.10
N VAL A 189 0.07 1.34 14.88
CA VAL A 189 -1.23 0.92 14.35
C VAL A 189 -1.90 2.07 13.60
N ARG A 190 -1.90 3.28 14.17
CA ARG A 190 -2.53 4.45 13.52
C ARG A 190 -1.86 4.81 12.19
N GLN A 191 -0.52 4.77 12.15
CA GLN A 191 0.25 4.99 10.91
C GLN A 191 -0.13 3.98 9.83
N ASN A 192 -0.11 2.69 10.16
CA ASN A 192 -0.40 1.63 9.20
C ASN A 192 -1.89 1.57 8.82
N ALA A 193 -2.81 1.94 9.72
CA ALA A 193 -4.23 2.09 9.40
C ALA A 193 -4.45 3.21 8.37
N ALA A 194 -3.83 4.38 8.57
CA ALA A 194 -3.89 5.47 7.60
C ALA A 194 -3.30 5.07 6.25
N HIS A 195 -2.19 4.33 6.25
CA HIS A 195 -1.54 3.85 5.03
C HIS A 195 -2.39 2.81 4.26
N ALA A 196 -2.96 1.83 4.97
CA ALA A 196 -3.87 0.84 4.38
C ALA A 196 -5.14 1.49 3.81
N LEU A 197 -5.74 2.44 4.55
CA LEU A 197 -6.91 3.20 4.07
C LEU A 197 -6.57 4.05 2.85
N ALA A 198 -5.40 4.68 2.80
CA ALA A 198 -4.96 5.44 1.62
C ALA A 198 -4.73 4.53 0.40
N ALA A 199 -4.41 3.25 0.61
CA ALA A 199 -4.26 2.27 -0.47
C ALA A 199 -5.59 1.69 -0.96
N ALA A 200 -6.72 1.93 -0.30
CA ALA A 200 -8.03 1.46 -0.76
C ALA A 200 -8.43 2.13 -2.08
N ALA A 201 -9.13 1.41 -2.96
CA ALA A 201 -9.67 1.97 -4.20
C ALA A 201 -10.87 2.91 -3.94
N GLY A 202 -10.96 4.03 -4.67
CA GLY A 202 -12.14 4.89 -4.70
C GLY A 202 -12.49 5.45 -3.32
N PRO A 203 -11.68 6.38 -2.78
CA PRO A 203 -11.93 6.96 -1.46
C PRO A 203 -13.32 7.57 -1.36
N CYS A 204 -14.05 7.19 -0.32
CA CYS A 204 -15.33 7.82 0.00
C CYS A 204 -15.14 9.04 0.92
N GLU A 205 -16.12 9.94 0.94
CA GLU A 205 -16.11 11.14 1.78
C GLU A 205 -15.89 10.81 3.27
N THR A 206 -16.44 9.68 3.74
CA THR A 206 -16.28 9.24 5.14
C THR A 206 -14.81 8.93 5.48
N LEU A 207 -14.07 8.33 4.56
CA LEU A 207 -12.66 8.02 4.75
C LEU A 207 -11.83 9.31 4.83
N VAL A 208 -12.00 10.21 3.85
CA VAL A 208 -11.32 11.51 3.82
C VAL A 208 -11.60 12.31 5.09
N ARG A 209 -12.88 12.40 5.49
CA ARG A 209 -13.28 13.07 6.73
C ARG A 209 -12.62 12.46 7.96
N SER A 210 -12.54 11.13 8.05
CA SER A 210 -11.92 10.44 9.18
C SER A 210 -10.43 10.76 9.32
N LEU A 211 -9.69 10.82 8.20
CA LEU A 211 -8.28 11.23 8.20
C LEU A 211 -8.11 12.68 8.69
N HIS A 212 -8.94 13.60 8.23
CA HIS A 212 -8.92 15.00 8.70
C HIS A 212 -9.31 15.15 10.17
N VAL A 213 -10.29 14.38 10.64
CA VAL A 213 -10.66 14.36 12.06
C VAL A 213 -9.48 13.86 12.89
N ARG A 214 -8.84 12.75 12.49
CA ARG A 214 -7.70 12.22 13.23
C ARG A 214 -6.53 13.19 13.22
N LEU A 215 -6.20 13.82 12.09
CA LEU A 215 -5.10 14.79 11.98
C LEU A 215 -5.25 15.97 12.94
N ARG A 216 -6.49 16.43 13.20
CA ARG A 216 -6.74 17.54 14.13
C ARG A 216 -6.52 17.18 15.60
N ALA A 217 -6.60 15.91 15.95
CA ALA A 217 -6.50 15.41 17.32
C ALA A 217 -5.23 14.57 17.56
N GLU A 218 -4.30 14.53 16.59
CA GLU A 218 -3.11 13.70 16.67
C GLU A 218 -1.93 14.44 17.32
N ASP A 219 -1.40 13.83 18.37
CA ASP A 219 -0.27 14.34 19.13
C ASP A 219 1.06 13.72 18.68
N ASP A 220 1.05 12.52 18.09
CA ASP A 220 2.23 11.85 17.58
C ASP A 220 2.69 12.46 16.24
N PRO A 221 3.93 12.99 16.13
CA PRO A 221 4.40 13.63 14.91
C PRO A 221 4.51 12.68 13.71
N ALA A 222 4.94 11.42 13.92
CA ALA A 222 5.05 10.45 12.83
C ALA A 222 3.67 10.08 12.27
N VAL A 223 2.66 9.96 13.15
CA VAL A 223 1.27 9.77 12.72
C VAL A 223 0.73 11.00 12.00
N ARG A 224 1.02 12.23 12.45
CA ARG A 224 0.63 13.46 11.72
C ARG A 224 1.20 13.47 10.29
N ALA A 225 2.49 13.13 10.14
CA ALA A 225 3.13 13.02 8.84
C ALA A 225 2.42 11.99 7.93
N CYS A 226 2.14 10.80 8.46
CA CYS A 226 1.43 9.74 7.74
C CYS A 226 0.02 10.17 7.30
N LEU A 227 -0.72 10.88 8.16
CA LEU A 227 -2.06 11.37 7.84
C LEU A 227 -2.04 12.41 6.72
N VAL A 228 -1.04 13.31 6.70
CA VAL A 228 -0.87 14.29 5.61
C VAL A 228 -0.55 13.60 4.29
N LEU A 229 0.38 12.63 4.30
CA LEU A 229 0.72 11.84 3.10
C LEU A 229 -0.45 11.00 2.62
N ALA A 230 -1.24 10.41 3.53
CA ALA A 230 -2.47 9.70 3.20
C ALA A 230 -3.47 10.62 2.49
N ILE A 231 -3.73 11.82 3.02
CA ILE A 231 -4.64 12.80 2.40
C ILE A 231 -4.10 13.23 1.02
N GLY A 232 -2.79 13.48 0.90
CA GLY A 232 -2.14 13.79 -0.36
C GLY A 232 -2.30 12.68 -1.40
N GLN A 233 -2.13 11.43 -0.99
CA GLN A 233 -2.30 10.26 -1.85
C GLN A 233 -3.73 10.12 -2.38
N LEU A 234 -4.73 10.26 -1.52
CA LEU A 234 -6.14 10.21 -1.97
C LEU A 234 -6.45 11.32 -2.97
N ALA A 235 -5.91 12.53 -2.75
CA ALA A 235 -6.07 13.63 -3.69
C ALA A 235 -5.33 13.40 -5.01
N TRP A 236 -4.21 12.68 -4.98
CA TRP A 236 -3.47 12.31 -6.18
C TRP A 236 -4.26 11.32 -7.04
N GLU A 237 -4.93 10.35 -6.41
CA GLU A 237 -5.79 9.38 -7.09
C GLU A 237 -7.04 10.03 -7.70
N GLU A 238 -7.74 10.89 -6.95
CA GLU A 238 -8.99 11.53 -7.40
C GLU A 238 -8.77 12.83 -8.19
N ARG A 239 -7.53 13.33 -8.29
CA ARG A 239 -7.18 14.64 -8.87
C ARG A 239 -7.96 15.81 -8.23
N HIS A 240 -8.12 15.77 -6.91
CA HIS A 240 -8.96 16.72 -6.18
C HIS A 240 -8.27 18.09 -6.00
N ALA A 241 -8.69 19.10 -6.79
CA ALA A 241 -8.04 20.42 -6.82
C ALA A 241 -8.03 21.16 -5.47
N ALA A 242 -9.08 21.06 -4.65
CA ALA A 242 -9.14 21.72 -3.34
C ALA A 242 -8.04 21.24 -2.37
N THR A 243 -7.59 19.99 -2.48
CA THR A 243 -6.51 19.47 -1.64
C THR A 243 -5.17 20.08 -2.02
N ILE A 244 -4.97 20.48 -3.29
CA ILE A 244 -3.74 21.17 -3.72
C ILE A 244 -3.59 22.49 -2.96
N GLU A 245 -4.65 23.30 -2.92
CA GLU A 245 -4.65 24.57 -2.19
C GLU A 245 -4.50 24.36 -0.67
N GLN A 246 -5.10 23.30 -0.13
CA GLN A 246 -4.94 22.95 1.27
C GLN A 246 -3.50 22.54 1.62
N MET A 247 -2.88 21.67 0.82
CA MET A 247 -1.47 21.29 0.99
C MET A 247 -0.57 22.52 0.89
N ARG A 248 -0.89 23.45 -0.02
CA ARG A 248 -0.19 24.73 -0.14
C ARG A 248 -0.28 25.56 1.14
N ALA A 249 -1.50 25.76 1.64
CA ALA A 249 -1.72 26.49 2.88
C ALA A 249 -0.98 25.85 4.07
N TRP A 250 -0.95 24.51 4.14
CA TRP A 250 -0.31 23.80 5.25
C TRP A 250 1.21 23.94 5.26
N TRP A 251 1.90 23.89 4.13
CA TRP A 251 3.35 24.05 4.15
C TRP A 251 3.77 25.52 4.34
N GLN A 252 2.94 26.47 3.91
CA GLN A 252 3.16 27.91 4.08
C GLN A 252 2.90 28.41 5.51
N ASP A 253 2.03 27.75 6.28
CA ASP A 253 1.70 28.15 7.65
C ASP A 253 2.88 27.89 8.61
N PRO A 254 3.55 28.95 9.13
CA PRO A 254 4.73 28.78 9.98
C PRO A 254 4.39 28.25 11.38
N PHE A 255 3.12 28.27 11.79
CA PHE A 255 2.67 27.78 13.09
C PHE A 255 2.38 26.28 13.09
N ARG A 256 2.39 25.63 11.92
CA ARG A 256 2.24 24.18 11.84
C ARG A 256 3.52 23.47 12.25
N PRO A 257 3.41 22.29 12.90
CA PRO A 257 4.54 21.41 13.13
C PRO A 257 5.31 21.12 11.84
N ILE A 258 6.63 20.99 11.95
CA ILE A 258 7.52 20.93 10.78
C ILE A 258 7.25 19.70 9.91
N GLU A 259 6.93 18.56 10.51
CA GLU A 259 6.59 17.32 9.82
C GLU A 259 5.29 17.45 9.00
N VAL A 260 4.31 18.21 9.49
CA VAL A 260 3.09 18.53 8.71
C VAL A 260 3.45 19.40 7.52
N ARG A 261 4.29 20.42 7.72
CA ARG A 261 4.70 21.34 6.65
C ARG A 261 5.49 20.63 5.56
N VAL A 262 6.47 19.80 5.94
CA VAL A 262 7.30 19.03 5.00
C VAL A 262 6.46 18.01 4.23
N CYS A 263 5.63 17.21 4.90
CA CYS A 263 4.77 16.23 4.21
C CYS A 263 3.71 16.90 3.32
N ALA A 264 3.22 18.09 3.69
CA ALA A 264 2.33 18.88 2.84
C ALA A 264 3.06 19.43 1.61
N ALA A 265 4.31 19.88 1.75
CA ALA A 265 5.14 20.33 0.64
C ALA A 265 5.46 19.19 -0.33
N LEU A 266 5.84 18.00 0.18
CA LEU A 266 6.06 16.80 -0.64
C LEU A 266 4.77 16.41 -1.38
N SER A 267 3.64 16.39 -0.68
CA SER A 267 2.34 16.09 -1.29
C SER A 267 1.96 17.11 -2.37
N TRP A 268 2.19 18.41 -2.12
CA TRP A 268 1.94 19.46 -3.09
C TRP A 268 2.82 19.31 -4.35
N LEU A 269 4.10 18.95 -4.19
CA LEU A 269 4.99 18.65 -5.32
C LEU A 269 4.52 17.43 -6.13
N CYS A 270 3.97 16.40 -5.47
CA CYS A 270 3.39 15.25 -6.17
C CYS A 270 2.08 15.58 -6.92
N LEU A 271 1.35 16.60 -6.47
CA LEU A 271 0.07 17.01 -7.05
C LEU A 271 0.20 18.08 -8.15
N THR A 272 1.40 18.62 -8.38
CA THR A 272 1.64 19.72 -9.31
C THR A 272 2.81 19.46 -10.25
N ASP A 273 2.68 19.90 -11.51
CA ASP A 273 3.72 19.77 -12.53
C ASP A 273 4.61 21.02 -12.65
N GLY A 274 4.38 22.04 -11.80
CA GLY A 274 5.09 23.32 -11.84
C GLY A 274 6.53 23.25 -11.29
N PRO A 275 7.35 24.29 -11.55
CA PRO A 275 8.68 24.40 -10.95
C PRO A 275 8.58 24.47 -9.42
N VAL A 276 9.63 23.99 -8.72
CA VAL A 276 9.71 24.10 -7.26
C VAL A 276 9.74 25.59 -6.86
N PRO A 277 8.77 26.09 -6.08
CA PRO A 277 8.84 27.46 -5.56
C PRO A 277 10.09 27.68 -4.69
N GLY A 278 10.70 28.86 -4.75
CA GLY A 278 11.95 29.13 -4.02
C GLY A 278 11.80 29.10 -2.50
N ASP A 279 10.65 29.55 -1.98
CA ASP A 279 10.27 29.48 -0.57
C ASP A 279 10.02 28.04 -0.11
N LEU A 280 9.35 27.23 -0.94
CA LEU A 280 9.16 25.80 -0.70
C LEU A 280 10.51 25.06 -0.67
N ARG A 281 11.40 25.37 -1.62
CA ARG A 281 12.75 24.79 -1.65
C ARG A 281 13.55 25.16 -0.41
N ALA A 282 13.55 26.43 -0.02
CA ALA A 282 14.23 26.89 1.19
C ALA A 282 13.69 26.19 2.45
N LEU A 283 12.36 26.02 2.56
CA LEU A 283 11.75 25.25 3.64
C LEU A 283 12.28 23.82 3.69
N LEU A 284 12.22 23.09 2.57
CA LEU A 284 12.65 21.69 2.51
C LEU A 284 14.15 21.53 2.79
N ASP A 285 14.99 22.40 2.25
CA ASP A 285 16.45 22.35 2.43
C ASP A 285 16.84 22.61 3.90
N ILE A 286 16.17 23.55 4.57
CA ILE A 286 16.39 23.84 6.01
C ILE A 286 15.83 22.72 6.90
N SER A 287 14.73 22.09 6.50
CA SER A 287 13.99 21.14 7.35
C SER A 287 14.49 19.71 7.23
N ALA A 288 15.30 19.37 6.22
CA ALA A 288 15.88 18.04 6.01
C ALA A 288 17.01 17.70 7.02
N THR A 289 16.79 18.03 8.30
CA THR A 289 17.69 17.75 9.42
C THR A 289 17.76 16.25 9.71
N GLY A 290 18.75 15.84 10.52
CA GLY A 290 18.86 14.45 10.99
C GLY A 290 17.63 14.00 11.79
N ASP A 291 17.09 14.87 12.62
CA ASP A 291 15.95 14.56 13.50
C ASP A 291 14.66 14.31 12.70
N LEU A 292 14.36 15.17 11.72
CA LEU A 292 13.17 14.96 10.88
C LEU A 292 13.34 13.74 9.97
N ALA A 293 14.54 13.50 9.45
CA ALA A 293 14.82 12.30 8.67
C ALA A 293 14.65 11.02 9.51
N ALA A 294 15.13 11.01 10.75
CA ALA A 294 14.94 9.88 11.67
C ALA A 294 13.46 9.68 12.06
N LEU A 295 12.72 10.77 12.23
CA LEU A 295 11.28 10.72 12.52
C LEU A 295 10.47 10.16 11.34
N LEU A 296 10.77 10.60 10.12
CA LEU A 296 10.04 10.20 8.93
C LEU A 296 10.52 8.86 8.37
N GLY A 297 11.77 8.48 8.57
CA GLY A 297 12.39 7.25 8.07
C GLY A 297 11.55 5.98 8.23
N PRO A 298 11.05 5.65 9.44
CA PRO A 298 10.26 4.43 9.65
C PRO A 298 8.81 4.54 9.12
N THR A 299 8.36 5.71 8.69
CA THR A 299 6.98 5.88 8.21
C THR A 299 6.75 5.09 6.91
N PRO A 300 5.53 4.58 6.65
CA PRO A 300 5.27 3.68 5.53
C PRO A 300 5.64 4.22 4.13
N TRP A 301 5.55 5.53 3.92
CA TRP A 301 5.94 6.14 2.65
C TRP A 301 7.46 6.28 2.48
N MET A 302 8.20 6.51 3.57
CA MET A 302 9.63 6.79 3.50
C MET A 302 10.47 5.52 3.52
N ILE A 303 10.09 4.53 4.33
CA ILE A 303 10.81 3.25 4.43
C ILE A 303 10.85 2.50 3.09
N ARG A 304 9.87 2.75 2.21
CA ARG A 304 9.81 2.19 0.85
C ARG A 304 10.68 2.94 -0.15
N VAL A 305 11.04 4.19 0.15
CA VAL A 305 12.01 4.95 -0.64
C VAL A 305 13.43 4.57 -0.22
N ASP A 306 13.67 4.39 1.07
CA ASP A 306 14.96 4.00 1.62
C ASP A 306 14.78 3.38 3.01
N ASP A 307 15.13 2.11 3.14
CA ASP A 307 15.02 1.35 4.40
C ASP A 307 16.19 1.61 5.37
N GLU A 308 17.27 2.24 4.88
CA GLU A 308 18.38 2.74 5.71
C GLU A 308 18.06 4.07 6.42
N GLY A 309 16.84 4.60 6.27
CA GLY A 309 16.36 5.80 6.95
C GLY A 309 16.67 7.13 6.23
N ASN A 310 17.20 7.10 5.01
CA ASN A 310 17.44 8.31 4.21
C ASN A 310 16.26 8.70 3.29
N GLY A 311 15.07 8.13 3.51
CA GLY A 311 13.91 8.27 2.61
C GLY A 311 13.57 9.71 2.26
N LEU A 312 13.56 10.62 3.25
CA LEU A 312 13.31 12.05 3.01
C LEU A 312 14.34 12.67 2.06
N ARG A 313 15.64 12.43 2.31
CA ARG A 313 16.71 13.02 1.50
C ARG A 313 16.67 12.51 0.06
N LYS A 314 16.38 11.22 -0.11
CA LYS A 314 16.24 10.59 -1.41
C LYS A 314 15.02 11.09 -2.17
N CYS A 315 13.89 11.32 -1.49
CA CYS A 315 12.73 12.00 -2.08
C CYS A 315 13.12 13.39 -2.60
N LEU A 316 13.80 14.21 -1.79
CA LEU A 316 14.19 15.57 -2.19
C LEU A 316 15.13 15.56 -3.40
N ASP A 317 16.14 14.68 -3.40
CA ASP A 317 17.05 14.56 -4.54
C ASP A 317 16.32 14.18 -5.83
N GLN A 318 15.40 13.22 -5.76
CA GLN A 318 14.59 12.78 -6.90
C GLN A 318 13.58 13.82 -7.38
N MET A 319 12.99 14.59 -6.45
CA MET A 319 12.03 15.65 -6.80
C MET A 319 12.69 16.91 -7.35
N TYR A 320 13.95 17.17 -6.99
CA TYR A 320 14.74 18.30 -7.48
C TYR A 320 15.50 18.02 -8.78
N ASN A 321 15.95 16.78 -8.96
CA ASN A 321 16.77 16.37 -10.10
C ASN A 321 16.11 15.19 -10.86
N PRO A 322 14.89 15.35 -11.40
CA PRO A 322 14.19 14.27 -12.09
C PRO A 322 14.99 13.68 -13.27
N GLU A 323 15.85 14.48 -13.90
CA GLU A 323 16.75 14.05 -14.99
C GLU A 323 17.85 13.08 -14.55
N LYS A 324 18.27 13.10 -13.27
CA LYS A 324 19.26 12.15 -12.72
C LYS A 324 18.65 10.80 -12.35
N HIS A 325 17.33 10.79 -12.20
CA HIS A 325 16.53 9.62 -11.84
C HIS A 325 15.48 9.39 -12.92
N PRO A 326 15.88 9.15 -14.18
CA PRO A 326 14.93 8.78 -15.21
C PRO A 326 14.16 7.59 -14.67
N HIS A 327 12.82 7.69 -14.68
CA HIS A 327 11.94 6.67 -14.13
C HIS A 327 12.43 5.26 -14.49
N PHE A 328 12.12 4.27 -13.64
CA PHE A 328 12.06 2.88 -14.09
C PHE A 328 10.95 2.73 -15.16
N THR A 329 11.03 3.44 -16.28
CA THR A 329 10.55 2.96 -17.55
C THR A 329 11.49 1.82 -17.91
N SER A 330 11.09 0.59 -17.56
CA SER A 330 11.61 -0.58 -18.24
C SER A 330 11.23 -0.42 -19.71
N SER A 331 12.10 0.26 -20.45
CA SER A 331 12.23 0.09 -21.88
C SER A 331 12.84 -1.29 -22.09
N LEU A 332 11.99 -2.30 -22.14
CA LEU A 332 12.26 -3.49 -22.92
C LEU A 332 11.21 -3.47 -24.04
N GLY A 333 11.71 -3.35 -25.27
CA GLY A 333 10.91 -3.46 -26.49
C GLY A 333 10.35 -4.86 -26.70
#